data_AF-A0A059LNI7-F1
#
_entry.id   AF-A0A059LNI7-F1
#
_cell.length_a   1.000
_cell.length_b   1.000
_cell.length_c   1.000
_cell.angle_alpha   90.00
_cell.angle_beta   90.00
_cell.angle_gamma   90.00
#
_symmetry.space_group_name_H-M   'P 1'
#
loop_
_entity.id
_entity.type
_entity.pdbx_description
1 polymer ?
#
loop_
_entity_poly.entity_id
_entity_poly.type
_entity_poly.pdbx_seq_one_letter_code
_entity_poly.pdbx_strand_id
1 'polypeptide(L)'
;MLLALATGPAVLLALFAAGWRFSRGGAGVQESFFSRPNIPHALFAAVFALCAFLAVLLVSEVMSLTSPGLLHVAWEFDFALLSALLILIVPWHYFSHSLPQRLGRVLNSAACLCAQGAFLLLFWRLGRAAAGLSPQAPRLPPLAALVTRLGALGIYLVAVLSGFGSVSVPFSYIALFVQPVHQGEIAVMEAQLASLGTSL
;
A
#
# COMPACT_ATOMS: atom_id res chain seq x y z
N MET A 1 -30.61 -9.31 -15.92
CA MET A 1 -30.39 -8.58 -14.66
C MET A 1 -29.85 -9.48 -13.56
N LEU A 2 -30.50 -10.60 -13.20
CA LEU A 2 -30.02 -11.54 -12.16
C LEU A 2 -28.72 -12.29 -12.51
N LEU A 3 -28.49 -12.62 -13.79
CA LEU A 3 -27.26 -13.32 -14.22
C LEU A 3 -25.98 -12.49 -14.06
N ALA A 4 -26.04 -11.16 -14.22
CA ALA A 4 -24.89 -10.27 -14.03
C ALA A 4 -24.61 -9.97 -12.55
N LEU A 5 -25.63 -10.00 -11.70
CA LEU A 5 -25.48 -9.90 -10.24
C LEU A 5 -24.91 -11.20 -9.65
N ALA A 6 -25.17 -12.36 -10.28
CA ALA A 6 -24.64 -13.65 -9.85
C ALA A 6 -23.16 -13.86 -10.24
N THR A 7 -22.70 -13.27 -11.34
CA THR A 7 -21.29 -13.38 -11.78
C THR A 7 -20.35 -12.53 -10.94
N GLY A 8 -20.76 -11.34 -10.49
CA GLY A 8 -19.95 -10.45 -9.63
C GLY A 8 -19.36 -11.13 -8.38
N PRO A 9 -20.18 -11.68 -7.46
CA PRO A 9 -19.69 -12.34 -6.26
C PRO A 9 -18.91 -13.62 -6.56
N ALA A 10 -19.26 -14.36 -7.61
CA ALA A 10 -18.52 -15.54 -8.03
C ALA A 10 -17.09 -15.18 -8.51
N VAL A 11 -16.95 -14.09 -9.29
CA VAL A 11 -15.66 -13.55 -9.71
C VAL A 11 -14.87 -13.06 -8.50
N LEU A 12 -15.49 -12.33 -7.58
CA LEU A 12 -14.84 -11.86 -6.35
C LEU A 12 -14.32 -13.04 -5.51
N LEU A 13 -15.12 -14.09 -5.33
CA LEU A 13 -14.72 -15.30 -4.60
C LEU A 13 -13.60 -16.05 -5.30
N ALA A 14 -13.64 -16.16 -6.63
CA ALA A 14 -12.56 -16.76 -7.41
C ALA A 14 -11.24 -15.97 -7.27
N LEU A 15 -11.30 -14.64 -7.34
CA LEU A 15 -10.15 -13.76 -7.13
C LEU A 15 -9.60 -13.85 -5.69
N PHE A 16 -10.48 -13.94 -4.70
CA PHE A 16 -10.09 -14.14 -3.31
C PHE A 16 -9.40 -15.50 -3.12
N ALA A 17 -9.97 -16.58 -3.66
CA ALA A 17 -9.36 -17.90 -3.61
C ALA A 17 -7.99 -17.93 -4.31
N ALA A 18 -7.86 -17.24 -5.44
CA ALA A 18 -6.59 -17.09 -6.14
C ALA A 18 -5.55 -16.33 -5.30
N GLY A 19 -5.92 -15.18 -4.72
CA GLY A 19 -5.05 -14.40 -3.83
C GLY A 19 -4.65 -15.17 -2.57
N TRP A 20 -5.58 -15.91 -1.98
CA TRP A 20 -5.33 -16.78 -0.83
C TRP A 20 -4.34 -17.89 -1.16
N ARG A 21 -4.51 -18.56 -2.31
CA ARG A 21 -3.61 -19.61 -2.77
C ARG A 21 -2.22 -19.07 -3.10
N PHE A 22 -2.14 -17.88 -3.70
CA PHE A 22 -0.88 -17.19 -3.96
C PHE A 22 -0.13 -16.86 -2.66
N SER A 23 -0.82 -16.29 -1.67
CA SER A 23 -0.22 -15.91 -0.38
C SER A 23 0.36 -17.10 0.40
N ARG A 24 -0.21 -18.30 0.23
CA ARG A 24 0.25 -19.53 0.88
C ARG A 24 1.26 -20.33 0.06
N GLY A 25 1.28 -20.14 -1.27
CA GLY A 25 2.14 -20.87 -2.20
C GLY A 25 3.54 -20.27 -2.39
N GLY A 26 3.73 -19.00 -2.01
CA GLY A 26 5.00 -18.28 -2.12
C GLY A 26 6.05 -18.67 -1.07
N ALA A 27 6.49 -19.93 -1.08
CA ALA A 27 7.56 -20.43 -0.22
C ALA A 27 8.91 -19.81 -0.63
N GLY A 28 9.39 -18.80 0.12
CA GLY A 28 10.78 -18.33 0.00
C GLY A 28 11.04 -16.89 0.44
N VAL A 29 10.25 -15.92 -0.01
CA VAL A 29 10.52 -14.48 0.25
C VAL A 29 9.66 -13.91 1.39
N GLN A 30 8.55 -14.56 1.73
CA GLN A 30 7.51 -13.99 2.60
C GLN A 30 7.40 -14.68 3.99
N GLU A 31 8.11 -15.80 4.18
CA GLU A 31 8.10 -16.64 5.39
C GLU A 31 8.42 -15.89 6.70
N SER A 32 9.26 -14.86 6.65
CA SER A 32 9.65 -14.07 7.82
C SER A 32 8.59 -13.07 8.28
N PHE A 33 7.71 -12.58 7.38
CA PHE A 33 6.67 -11.59 7.73
C PHE A 33 5.35 -12.23 8.19
N PHE A 34 5.06 -13.45 7.76
CA PHE A 34 3.73 -14.07 7.92
C PHE A 34 3.71 -15.25 8.90
N SER A 35 4.63 -15.28 9.88
CA SER A 35 4.87 -16.37 10.82
C SER A 35 3.73 -16.66 11.81
N ARG A 36 2.56 -17.10 11.31
CA ARG A 36 1.56 -18.02 11.95
C ARG A 36 0.11 -17.56 12.24
N PRO A 37 -0.38 -16.34 11.95
CA PRO A 37 -1.83 -16.11 11.88
C PRO A 37 -2.38 -16.22 10.44
N ASN A 38 -3.57 -16.82 10.28
CA ASN A 38 -4.32 -16.86 9.01
C ASN A 38 -4.83 -15.47 8.58
N ILE A 39 -4.91 -14.52 9.52
CA ILE A 39 -5.56 -13.22 9.32
C ILE A 39 -4.79 -12.33 8.30
N PRO A 40 -3.46 -12.15 8.39
CA PRO A 40 -2.74 -11.34 7.39
C PRO A 40 -2.85 -11.90 5.96
N HIS A 41 -2.88 -13.23 5.80
CA HIS A 41 -3.14 -13.87 4.51
C HIS A 41 -4.56 -13.56 4.00
N ALA A 42 -5.54 -13.49 4.90
CA ALA A 42 -6.93 -13.14 4.57
C ALA A 42 -7.04 -11.69 4.13
N LEU A 43 -6.38 -10.78 4.86
CA LEU A 43 -6.36 -9.36 4.54
C LEU A 43 -5.68 -9.12 3.20
N PHE A 44 -4.54 -9.79 2.93
CA PHE A 44 -3.88 -9.73 1.64
C PHE A 44 -4.81 -10.22 0.52
N ALA A 45 -5.40 -11.40 0.67
CA ALA A 45 -6.30 -11.96 -0.33
C ALA A 45 -7.54 -11.09 -0.57
N ALA A 46 -8.08 -10.46 0.48
CA ALA A 46 -9.20 -9.52 0.39
C ALA A 46 -8.82 -8.25 -0.38
N VAL A 47 -7.71 -7.59 -0.02
CA VAL A 47 -7.22 -6.41 -0.75
C VAL A 47 -6.97 -6.76 -2.20
N PHE A 48 -6.30 -7.88 -2.47
CA PHE A 48 -6.02 -8.35 -3.82
C PHE A 48 -7.30 -8.58 -4.63
N ALA A 49 -8.29 -9.27 -4.05
CA ALA A 49 -9.54 -9.56 -4.71
C ALA A 49 -10.33 -8.30 -5.07
N LEU A 50 -10.41 -7.33 -4.16
CA LEU A 50 -11.11 -6.06 -4.39
C LEU A 50 -10.38 -5.21 -5.44
N CYS A 51 -9.05 -5.08 -5.34
CA CYS A 51 -8.27 -4.37 -6.36
C CYS A 51 -8.41 -5.01 -7.76
N ALA A 52 -8.37 -6.33 -7.84
CA ALA A 52 -8.53 -7.06 -9.11
C ALA A 52 -9.97 -6.95 -9.63
N PHE A 53 -10.97 -6.99 -8.75
CA PHE A 53 -12.37 -6.79 -9.12
C PHE A 53 -12.60 -5.38 -9.63
N LEU A 54 -12.02 -4.36 -9.00
CA LEU A 54 -12.05 -2.97 -9.47
C LEU A 54 -11.43 -2.82 -10.87
N ALA A 55 -10.31 -3.50 -11.14
CA ALA A 55 -9.70 -3.53 -12.47
C ALA A 55 -10.63 -4.18 -13.51
N VAL A 56 -11.28 -5.30 -13.17
CA VAL A 56 -12.28 -5.95 -14.03
C VAL A 56 -13.47 -5.01 -14.29
N LEU A 57 -13.97 -4.32 -13.26
CA LEU A 57 -15.06 -3.36 -13.39
C LEU A 57 -14.67 -2.20 -14.31
N LEU A 58 -13.46 -1.65 -14.16
CA LEU A 58 -12.94 -0.59 -15.02
C LEU A 58 -12.86 -1.03 -16.49
N VAL A 59 -12.31 -2.22 -16.75
CA VAL A 59 -12.24 -2.79 -18.10
C VAL A 59 -13.64 -3.00 -18.67
N SER A 60 -14.58 -3.48 -17.85
CA SER A 60 -15.96 -3.71 -18.28
C SER A 60 -16.71 -2.42 -18.64
N GLU A 61 -16.39 -1.31 -17.98
CA GLU A 61 -16.92 0.01 -18.29
C GLU A 61 -16.34 0.54 -19.61
N VAL A 62 -15.02 0.48 -19.76
CA VAL A 62 -14.34 0.94 -20.99
C VAL A 62 -14.82 0.17 -22.21
N MET A 63 -15.05 -1.14 -22.06
CA MET A 63 -15.57 -2.01 -23.12
C MET A 63 -17.11 -2.00 -23.23
N SER A 64 -17.80 -1.24 -22.36
CA SER A 64 -19.27 -1.14 -22.32
C SER A 64 -19.99 -2.50 -22.27
N LEU A 65 -19.41 -3.48 -21.56
CA LEU A 65 -19.90 -4.87 -21.52
C LEU A 65 -21.08 -5.06 -20.56
N THR A 66 -21.26 -4.14 -19.60
CA THR A 66 -22.24 -4.26 -18.50
C THR A 66 -23.17 -3.05 -18.48
N SER A 67 -24.38 -3.24 -17.95
CA SER A 67 -25.33 -2.14 -17.76
C SER A 67 -24.79 -1.08 -16.77
N PRO A 68 -24.95 0.22 -17.06
CA PRO A 68 -24.35 1.30 -16.27
C PRO A 68 -24.86 1.35 -14.82
N GLY A 69 -26.14 1.03 -14.59
CA GLY A 69 -26.70 1.03 -13.23
C GLY A 69 -26.09 -0.04 -12.31
N LEU A 70 -25.84 -1.24 -12.84
CA LEU A 70 -25.24 -2.33 -12.07
C LEU A 70 -23.75 -2.04 -11.77
N LEU A 71 -23.07 -1.44 -12.72
CA LEU A 71 -21.67 -1.07 -12.60
C LEU A 71 -21.47 0.03 -11.55
N HIS A 72 -22.36 1.03 -11.52
CA HIS A 72 -22.34 2.06 -10.50
C HIS A 72 -22.47 1.50 -9.07
N VAL A 73 -23.43 0.60 -8.86
CA VAL A 73 -23.61 -0.07 -7.55
C VAL A 73 -22.38 -0.92 -7.18
N ALA A 74 -21.81 -1.65 -8.15
CA ALA A 74 -20.61 -2.44 -7.92
C ALA A 74 -19.40 -1.57 -7.55
N TRP A 75 -19.25 -0.40 -8.18
CA TRP A 75 -18.19 0.56 -7.87
C TRP A 75 -18.35 1.13 -6.46
N GLU A 76 -19.56 1.59 -6.11
CA GLU A 76 -19.82 2.12 -4.77
C GLU A 76 -19.56 1.06 -3.69
N PHE A 77 -19.98 -0.18 -3.92
CA PHE A 77 -19.72 -1.30 -3.02
C PHE A 77 -18.22 -1.59 -2.88
N ASP A 78 -17.49 -1.70 -3.98
CA ASP A 78 -16.07 -2.04 -3.95
C ASP A 78 -15.23 -0.92 -3.30
N PHE A 79 -15.48 0.35 -3.67
CA PHE A 79 -14.82 1.50 -3.04
C PHE A 79 -15.14 1.61 -1.55
N ALA A 80 -16.38 1.33 -1.15
CA ALA A 80 -16.76 1.33 0.27
C ALA A 80 -16.03 0.22 1.03
N LEU A 81 -15.97 -0.98 0.47
CA LEU A 81 -15.33 -2.13 1.10
C LEU A 81 -13.81 -1.97 1.18
N LEU A 82 -13.18 -1.48 0.11
CA LEU A 82 -11.74 -1.23 0.05
C LEU A 82 -11.33 -0.09 1.00
N SER A 83 -12.14 0.97 1.10
CA SER A 83 -11.93 2.04 2.07
C SER A 83 -12.10 1.56 3.52
N ALA A 84 -13.12 0.73 3.80
CA ALA A 84 -13.32 0.14 5.11
C ALA A 84 -12.16 -0.80 5.49
N LEU A 85 -11.70 -1.60 4.55
CA LEU A 85 -10.56 -2.51 4.74
C LEU A 85 -9.28 -1.73 5.10
N LEU A 86 -8.99 -0.65 4.37
CA LEU A 86 -7.75 0.10 4.57
C LEU A 86 -7.80 1.01 5.81
N ILE A 87 -8.91 1.68 6.09
CA ILE A 87 -9.01 2.67 7.18
C ILE A 87 -9.40 2.02 8.51
N LEU A 88 -10.26 0.99 8.48
CA LEU A 88 -10.81 0.39 9.70
C LEU A 88 -10.09 -0.92 10.04
N ILE A 89 -10.09 -1.87 9.11
CA ILE A 89 -9.71 -3.27 9.41
C ILE A 89 -8.19 -3.42 9.59
N VAL A 90 -7.39 -2.88 8.67
CA VAL A 90 -5.92 -2.98 8.73
C VAL A 90 -5.35 -2.31 9.99
N PRO A 91 -5.69 -1.05 10.34
CA PRO A 91 -5.17 -0.39 11.52
C PRO A 91 -5.65 -1.05 12.82
N TRP A 92 -6.90 -1.51 12.87
CA TRP A 92 -7.44 -2.24 14.01
C TRP A 92 -6.62 -3.51 14.30
N HIS A 93 -6.32 -4.29 13.26
CA HIS A 93 -5.49 -5.48 13.40
C HIS A 93 -4.09 -5.12 13.90
N TYR A 94 -3.47 -4.07 13.35
CA TYR A 94 -2.15 -3.62 13.79
C TYR A 94 -2.13 -3.21 15.26
N PHE A 95 -3.05 -2.34 15.70
CA PHE A 95 -3.11 -1.89 17.10
C PHE A 95 -3.39 -3.04 18.07
N SER A 96 -4.25 -3.98 17.69
CA SER A 96 -4.54 -5.15 18.53
C SER A 96 -3.33 -6.02 18.82
N HIS A 97 -2.35 -6.06 17.90
CA HIS A 97 -1.13 -6.86 18.04
C HIS A 97 0.06 -6.08 18.60
N SER A 98 0.16 -4.79 18.30
CA SER A 98 1.28 -3.93 18.73
C SER A 98 1.20 -3.50 20.20
N LEU A 99 0.03 -3.55 20.84
CA LEU A 99 -0.10 -3.12 22.24
C LEU A 99 0.44 -4.20 23.21
N PRO A 100 1.22 -3.81 24.23
CA PRO A 100 1.77 -4.74 25.20
C PRO A 100 0.65 -5.41 26.00
N GLN A 101 0.58 -6.75 25.96
CA GLN A 101 -0.42 -7.58 26.65
C GLN A 101 -0.33 -7.54 28.19
N ARG A 102 0.47 -6.63 28.76
CA ARG A 102 0.68 -6.50 30.21
C ARG A 102 -0.43 -5.73 30.92
N LEU A 103 -1.22 -4.92 30.19
CA LEU A 103 -2.39 -4.26 30.74
C LEU A 103 -3.61 -5.19 30.64
N GLY A 104 -4.44 -5.24 31.69
CA GLY A 104 -5.63 -6.09 31.71
C GLY A 104 -6.56 -5.89 30.50
N ARG A 105 -7.38 -6.90 30.17
CA ARG A 105 -8.18 -6.97 28.92
C ARG A 105 -8.97 -5.68 28.61
N VAL A 106 -9.56 -5.05 29.63
CA VAL A 106 -10.37 -3.82 29.48
C VAL A 106 -9.52 -2.60 29.14
N LEU A 107 -8.35 -2.46 29.76
CA LEU A 107 -7.44 -1.34 29.46
C LEU A 107 -6.82 -1.50 28.07
N ASN A 108 -6.53 -2.74 27.66
CA ASN A 108 -5.99 -3.01 26.33
C ASN A 108 -7.02 -2.75 25.23
N SER A 109 -8.30 -3.12 25.43
CA SER A 109 -9.36 -2.80 24.47
C SER A 109 -9.64 -1.30 24.40
N ALA A 110 -9.66 -0.61 25.54
CA ALA A 110 -9.80 0.85 25.59
C ALA A 110 -8.62 1.55 24.89
N ALA A 111 -7.39 1.11 25.14
CA ALA A 111 -6.21 1.68 24.50
C ALA A 111 -6.20 1.42 22.98
N CYS A 112 -6.63 0.24 22.53
CA CYS A 112 -6.81 -0.06 21.10
C CYS A 112 -7.87 0.86 20.45
N LEU A 113 -9.01 1.05 21.10
CA LEU A 113 -10.06 1.97 20.64
C LEU A 113 -9.57 3.43 20.59
N CYS A 114 -8.83 3.88 21.60
CA CYS A 114 -8.21 5.19 21.62
C CYS A 114 -7.18 5.37 20.50
N ALA A 115 -6.33 4.38 20.27
CA ALA A 115 -5.36 4.40 19.17
C ALA A 115 -6.05 4.42 17.80
N GLN A 116 -7.11 3.64 17.61
CA GLN A 116 -7.93 3.65 16.41
C GLN A 116 -8.60 5.02 16.20
N GLY A 117 -9.15 5.60 17.27
CA GLY A 117 -9.74 6.95 17.23
C GLY A 117 -8.70 8.01 16.86
N ALA A 118 -7.51 7.96 17.48
CA ALA A 118 -6.41 8.86 17.17
C ALA A 118 -5.94 8.72 15.71
N PHE A 119 -5.85 7.49 15.20
CA PHE A 119 -5.55 7.21 13.80
C PHE A 119 -6.59 7.83 12.86
N LEU A 120 -7.88 7.65 13.14
CA LEU A 120 -8.96 8.23 12.32
C LEU A 120 -8.91 9.76 12.33
N LEU A 121 -8.63 10.37 13.49
CA LEU A 121 -8.46 11.82 13.61
C LEU A 121 -7.26 12.30 12.80
N LEU A 122 -6.12 11.61 12.89
CA LEU A 122 -4.91 11.94 12.14
C LEU A 122 -5.14 11.78 10.63
N PHE A 123 -5.72 10.67 10.20
CA PHE A 123 -6.13 10.41 8.82
C PHE A 123 -7.03 11.53 8.30
N TRP A 124 -8.01 11.95 9.09
CA TRP A 124 -8.93 13.01 8.69
C TRP A 124 -8.28 14.40 8.64
N ARG A 125 -7.32 14.69 9.53
CA ARG A 125 -6.54 15.93 9.52
C ARG A 125 -5.58 15.97 8.33
N LEU A 126 -4.80 14.91 8.14
CA LEU A 126 -3.85 14.77 7.03
C LEU A 126 -4.58 14.76 5.69
N GLY A 127 -5.68 14.02 5.57
CA GLY A 127 -6.49 13.99 4.35
C GLY A 127 -7.06 15.35 3.97
N ARG A 128 -7.42 16.20 4.95
CA ARG A 128 -7.83 17.59 4.68
C ARG A 128 -6.67 18.45 4.16
N ALA A 129 -5.48 18.31 4.75
CA ALA A 129 -4.30 19.06 4.33
C ALA A 129 -3.80 18.62 2.95
N ALA A 130 -3.72 17.30 2.73
CA ALA A 130 -3.25 16.67 1.50
C ALA A 130 -4.19 16.88 0.31
N ALA A 131 -5.51 16.79 0.52
CA ALA A 131 -6.45 16.91 -0.58
C ALA A 131 -6.65 18.35 -1.07
N GLY A 132 -6.08 19.37 -0.38
CA GLY A 132 -6.17 20.78 -0.80
C GLY A 132 -7.61 21.27 -1.02
N LEU A 133 -8.60 20.63 -0.39
CA LEU A 133 -10.01 20.92 -0.63
C LEU A 133 -10.29 22.34 -0.14
N SER A 134 -10.42 23.28 -1.09
CA SER A 134 -10.84 24.65 -0.82
C SER A 134 -12.16 24.64 -0.03
N PRO A 135 -12.35 25.53 0.95
CA PRO A 135 -13.61 25.63 1.71
C PRO A 135 -14.84 25.93 0.84
N GLN A 136 -14.65 26.26 -0.44
CA GLN A 136 -15.70 26.48 -1.44
C GLN A 136 -15.99 25.26 -2.34
N ALA A 137 -15.33 24.11 -2.11
CA ALA A 137 -15.58 22.91 -2.90
C ALA A 137 -17.03 22.42 -2.72
N PRO A 138 -17.70 21.96 -3.80
CA PRO A 138 -19.05 21.42 -3.73
C PRO A 138 -19.11 20.25 -2.74
N ARG A 139 -20.24 20.10 -2.03
CA ARG A 139 -20.46 18.99 -1.09
C ARG A 139 -20.47 17.67 -1.86
N LEU A 140 -19.33 17.00 -1.92
CA LEU A 140 -19.20 15.65 -2.46
C LEU A 140 -19.97 14.65 -1.58
N PRO A 141 -20.51 13.56 -2.16
CA PRO A 141 -21.05 12.48 -1.36
C PRO A 141 -19.96 11.91 -0.44
N PRO A 142 -20.34 11.38 0.74
CA PRO A 142 -19.39 11.03 1.79
C PRO A 142 -18.36 9.98 1.34
N LEU A 143 -18.78 9.00 0.53
CA LEU A 143 -17.89 7.99 -0.03
C LEU A 143 -16.87 8.60 -0.99
N ALA A 144 -17.30 9.45 -1.92
CA ALA A 144 -16.39 10.12 -2.85
C ALA A 144 -15.38 11.00 -2.11
N ALA A 145 -15.84 11.77 -1.11
CA ALA A 145 -14.96 12.60 -0.29
C ALA A 145 -13.91 11.77 0.47
N LEU A 146 -14.29 10.57 0.93
CA LEU A 146 -13.38 9.64 1.60
C LEU A 146 -12.32 9.11 0.64
N VAL A 147 -12.76 8.61 -0.53
CA VAL A 147 -11.88 8.05 -1.57
C VAL A 147 -10.93 9.11 -2.11
N THR A 148 -11.38 10.35 -2.33
CA THR A 148 -10.51 11.46 -2.76
C THR A 148 -9.37 11.72 -1.77
N ARG A 149 -9.66 11.71 -0.46
CA ARG A 149 -8.63 11.92 0.58
C ARG A 149 -7.67 10.74 0.65
N LEU A 150 -8.21 9.53 0.55
CA LEU A 150 -7.43 8.30 0.57
C LEU A 150 -6.48 8.24 -0.65
N GLY A 151 -6.98 8.63 -1.82
CA GLY A 151 -6.18 8.77 -3.04
C GLY A 151 -5.09 9.81 -2.91
N ALA A 152 -5.40 11.02 -2.41
CA ALA A 152 -4.41 12.06 -2.18
C ALA A 152 -3.29 11.57 -1.23
N LEU A 153 -3.66 11.04 -0.06
CA LEU A 153 -2.69 10.48 0.90
C LEU A 153 -1.86 9.34 0.30
N GLY A 154 -2.49 8.47 -0.49
CA GLY A 154 -1.80 7.41 -1.22
C GLY A 154 -0.74 7.95 -2.16
N ILE A 155 -1.04 9.00 -2.93
CA ILE A 155 -0.08 9.66 -3.82
C ILE A 155 1.09 10.26 -3.02
N TYR A 156 0.81 10.95 -1.90
CA TYR A 156 1.89 11.47 -1.03
C TYR A 156 2.78 10.35 -0.48
N LEU A 157 2.19 9.25 -0.01
CA LEU A 157 2.94 8.12 0.51
C LEU A 157 3.80 7.47 -0.59
N VAL A 158 3.24 7.25 -1.77
CA VAL A 158 3.98 6.70 -2.92
C VAL A 158 5.10 7.64 -3.34
N ALA A 159 4.89 8.96 -3.35
CA ALA A 159 5.92 9.93 -3.68
C ALA A 159 7.08 9.91 -2.67
N VAL A 160 6.78 9.89 -1.37
CA VAL A 160 7.80 9.82 -0.32
C VAL A 160 8.57 8.50 -0.37
N LEU A 161 7.87 7.36 -0.51
CA LEU A 161 8.50 6.04 -0.59
C LEU A 161 9.32 5.87 -1.87
N SER A 162 8.85 6.39 -3.00
CA SER A 162 9.59 6.40 -4.26
C SER A 162 10.84 7.26 -4.17
N GLY A 163 10.76 8.44 -3.53
CA GLY A 163 11.91 9.29 -3.27
C GLY A 163 12.95 8.61 -2.37
N PHE A 164 12.51 7.96 -1.29
CA PHE A 164 13.40 7.18 -0.42
C PHE A 164 14.04 6.01 -1.17
N GLY A 165 13.25 5.22 -1.90
CA GLY A 165 13.73 4.08 -2.67
C GLY A 165 14.74 4.47 -3.75
N SER A 166 14.52 5.62 -4.41
CA SER A 166 15.44 6.16 -5.42
C SER A 166 16.83 6.47 -4.87
N VAL A 167 16.97 6.70 -3.56
CA VAL A 167 18.26 6.99 -2.92
C VAL A 167 18.82 5.75 -2.22
N SER A 168 17.97 5.00 -1.50
CA SER A 168 18.42 3.84 -0.74
C SER A 168 18.91 2.71 -1.63
N VAL A 169 18.24 2.44 -2.74
CA VAL A 169 18.57 1.36 -3.68
C VAL A 169 19.97 1.56 -4.29
N PRO A 170 20.29 2.68 -4.97
CA PRO A 170 21.63 2.86 -5.52
C PRO A 170 22.72 2.89 -4.44
N PHE A 171 22.43 3.43 -3.25
CA PHE A 171 23.37 3.38 -2.13
C PHE A 171 23.68 1.94 -1.71
N SER A 172 22.67 1.07 -1.59
CA SER A 172 22.87 -0.35 -1.27
C SER A 172 23.63 -1.12 -2.35
N TYR A 173 23.53 -0.69 -3.61
CA TYR A 173 24.22 -1.32 -4.75
C TYR A 173 25.51 -0.62 -5.16
N ILE A 174 25.97 0.43 -4.45
CA ILE A 174 27.14 1.21 -4.85
C ILE A 174 28.41 0.35 -4.90
N ALA A 175 28.51 -0.66 -4.04
CA ALA A 175 29.62 -1.61 -4.02
C ALA A 175 29.71 -2.48 -5.29
N LEU A 176 28.63 -2.60 -6.08
CA LEU A 176 28.67 -3.28 -7.38
C LEU A 176 29.25 -2.38 -8.49
N PHE A 177 29.24 -1.06 -8.29
CA PHE A 177 29.73 -0.08 -9.28
C PHE A 177 31.09 0.52 -8.90
N VAL A 178 31.52 0.40 -7.64
CA VAL A 178 32.88 0.76 -7.22
C VAL A 178 33.83 -0.34 -7.65
N GLN A 179 34.59 -0.07 -8.71
CA GLN A 179 35.67 -0.95 -9.13
C GLN A 179 36.76 -0.97 -8.05
N PRO A 180 37.23 -2.14 -7.58
CA PRO A 180 38.28 -2.20 -6.57
C PRO A 180 39.61 -1.71 -7.16
N VAL A 181 40.08 -0.56 -6.70
CA VAL A 181 41.38 0.02 -7.10
C VAL A 181 42.50 -0.90 -6.61
N HIS A 182 43.32 -1.42 -7.54
CA HIS A 182 44.46 -2.24 -7.18
C HIS A 182 45.68 -1.37 -6.82
N GLN A 183 46.49 -1.81 -5.85
CA GLN A 183 47.65 -1.04 -5.38
C GLN A 183 48.66 -0.69 -6.49
N GLY A 184 48.72 -1.50 -7.56
CA GLY A 184 49.54 -1.20 -8.75
C GLY A 184 49.07 0.05 -9.51
N GLU A 185 47.76 0.27 -9.61
CA GLU A 185 47.21 1.48 -10.26
C GLU A 185 47.49 2.72 -9.42
N ILE A 186 47.47 2.58 -8.08
CA ILE A 186 47.83 3.66 -7.14
C ILE A 186 49.30 4.07 -7.36
N ALA A 187 50.22 3.11 -7.39
CA ALA A 187 51.65 3.38 -7.57
C ALA A 187 51.96 4.04 -8.93
N VAL A 188 51.25 3.65 -10.00
CA VAL A 188 51.39 4.29 -11.32
C VAL A 188 50.87 5.73 -11.29
N MET A 189 49.74 5.98 -10.64
CA MET A 189 49.16 7.33 -10.55
C MET A 189 50.00 8.25 -9.65
N GLU A 190 50.59 7.73 -8.57
CA GLU A 190 51.56 8.45 -7.72
C GLU A 190 52.83 8.82 -8.47
N ALA A 191 53.39 7.92 -9.28
CA ALA A 191 54.56 8.20 -10.11
C ALA A 191 54.27 9.27 -11.19
N GLN A 192 53.06 9.27 -11.75
CA GLN A 192 52.61 10.31 -12.68
C GLN A 192 52.43 11.66 -11.98
N LEU A 193 51.84 11.70 -10.78
CA LEU A 193 51.73 12.92 -9.97
C LEU A 193 53.09 13.49 -9.59
N ALA A 194 54.05 12.64 -9.21
CA ALA A 194 55.40 13.05 -8.85
C ALA A 194 56.17 13.67 -10.03
N SER A 195 56.01 13.12 -11.24
CA SER A 195 56.67 13.65 -12.44
C SER A 195 56.06 14.95 -12.98
N LEU A 196 54.79 15.22 -12.66
CA LEU A 196 54.16 16.53 -12.91
C LEU A 196 54.61 17.60 -11.90
N GLY A 197 54.84 17.23 -10.63
CA GLY A 197 55.30 18.15 -9.59
C GLY A 197 56.72 18.67 -9.77
N THR A 198 57.56 18.01 -10.56
CA THR A 198 58.93 18.45 -10.89
C THR A 198 59.01 19.36 -12.12
N SER A 199 57.87 19.68 -12.73
CA SER A 199 57.78 20.54 -13.94
C SER A 199 57.34 21.99 -13.66
N LEU A 200 57.27 22.39 -12.39
CA LEU A 200 57.13 23.77 -11.89
C LEU A 200 58.41 24.19 -11.17
#